data_AF-A0AAE8N718-F1
#
_entry.id   AF-A0AAE8N718-F1
#
_cell.length_a   1.000
_cell.length_b   1.000
_cell.length_c   1.000
_cell.angle_alpha   90.00
_cell.angle_beta   90.00
_cell.angle_gamma   90.00
#
_symmetry.space_group_name_H-M   'P 1'
#
loop_
_entity.id
_entity.type
_entity.pdbx_description
1 polymer ?
#
loop_
_entity_poly.entity_id
_entity_poly.type
_entity_poly.pdbx_seq_one_letter_code
_entity_poly.pdbx_strand_id
1 'polypeptide(L)'
;METTDTTVDMEDPISPAIPEEAHSPTATSTSTRARSPTQPPGPQVLPDAPQPEPRALPTPKKRVGNLDRDQRLRVRTLRDDAGWTYAAISSKTGFTYRQIQHACTNPIPPAPGTRRGNATVEPEDRERLTEWYAANSGIHHVPWRSLQTFVPPDLRHYTIPALSTALQSGGFQRPGGGRGRGRGGG
;
A
#
# COMPACT_ATOMS: atom_id res chain seq x y z
N MET A 1 37.10 53.30 -20.25
CA MET A 1 37.09 51.90 -20.69
C MET A 1 35.72 51.68 -21.31
N GLU A 2 35.63 51.93 -22.61
CA GLU A 2 34.40 51.94 -23.40
C GLU A 2 34.18 50.58 -24.09
N THR A 3 32.92 50.09 -24.03
CA THR A 3 32.17 49.26 -25.01
C THR A 3 32.75 47.87 -25.39
N THR A 4 32.01 46.77 -25.59
CA THR A 4 30.70 46.54 -26.20
C THR A 4 30.06 45.23 -25.71
N ASP A 5 28.73 45.26 -25.65
CA ASP A 5 27.79 44.13 -25.70
C ASP A 5 27.96 43.35 -27.02
N THR A 6 28.11 42.02 -26.97
CA THR A 6 28.15 41.15 -28.16
C THR A 6 26.93 40.23 -28.16
N THR A 7 25.94 40.69 -28.92
CA THR A 7 24.89 39.91 -29.57
C THR A 7 25.49 38.97 -30.61
N VAL A 8 25.12 37.68 -30.58
CA VAL A 8 25.08 36.82 -31.78
C VAL A 8 23.77 36.05 -31.77
N ASP A 9 22.82 36.63 -32.49
CA ASP A 9 21.72 35.96 -33.14
C ASP A 9 22.26 35.22 -34.38
N MET A 10 21.90 33.96 -34.59
CA MET A 10 21.92 33.37 -35.93
C MET A 10 20.94 32.19 -35.99
N GLU A 11 19.92 32.40 -36.80
CA GLU A 11 18.86 31.48 -37.18
C GLU A 11 19.32 30.17 -37.85
N ASP A 12 18.36 29.24 -37.82
CA ASP A 12 18.20 27.92 -38.43
C ASP A 12 18.51 27.84 -39.94
N PRO A 13 18.88 26.65 -40.45
CA PRO A 13 18.04 26.07 -41.52
C PRO A 13 17.87 24.53 -41.49
N ILE A 14 16.61 24.09 -41.42
CA ILE A 14 15.84 23.21 -42.35
C ILE A 14 16.61 22.04 -43.03
N SER A 15 16.26 20.80 -42.59
CA SER A 15 15.99 19.52 -43.33
C SER A 15 17.06 18.92 -44.28
N PRO A 16 17.14 17.56 -44.50
CA PRO A 16 15.99 16.72 -44.90
C PRO A 16 15.97 15.21 -44.50
N ALA A 17 14.76 14.65 -44.63
CA ALA A 17 14.36 13.32 -45.13
C ALA A 17 15.32 12.11 -45.07
N ILE A 18 14.89 11.03 -44.40
CA ILE A 18 15.29 9.62 -44.67
C ILE A 18 14.05 8.69 -44.45
N PRO A 19 13.87 7.62 -45.25
CA PRO A 19 12.59 7.22 -45.83
C PRO A 19 11.77 6.14 -45.10
N GLU A 20 10.50 6.14 -45.52
CA GLU A 20 9.48 5.10 -45.46
C GLU A 20 9.89 3.86 -46.29
N GLU A 21 10.07 2.70 -45.66
CA GLU A 21 9.96 1.35 -46.28
C GLU A 21 9.68 0.34 -45.15
N ALA A 22 8.46 -0.20 -45.08
CA ALA A 22 8.02 -1.42 -45.78
C ALA A 22 8.40 -2.70 -45.04
N HIS A 23 7.54 -3.13 -44.10
CA HIS A 23 7.41 -4.55 -43.77
C HIS A 23 5.94 -4.92 -43.63
N SER A 24 5.40 -5.49 -44.71
CA SER A 24 4.20 -6.31 -44.74
C SER A 24 4.22 -7.38 -43.64
N PRO A 25 3.04 -7.81 -43.19
CA PRO A 25 2.84 -9.26 -43.14
C PRO A 25 1.67 -9.67 -44.04
N THR A 26 2.05 -10.24 -45.18
CA THR A 26 1.22 -11.16 -45.96
C THR A 26 1.25 -12.51 -45.24
N ALA A 27 0.10 -13.02 -44.80
CA ALA A 27 -0.18 -14.46 -44.76
C ALA A 27 -1.65 -14.72 -44.42
N THR A 28 -2.42 -14.92 -45.49
CA THR A 28 -3.70 -15.64 -45.53
C THR A 28 -3.48 -17.11 -45.15
N SER A 29 -4.26 -17.65 -44.21
CA SER A 29 -4.84 -19.01 -44.29
C SER A 29 -5.86 -19.21 -43.16
N THR A 30 -7.17 -19.20 -43.44
CA THR A 30 -8.00 -20.35 -43.84
C THR A 30 -8.07 -21.43 -42.76
N SER A 31 -9.21 -21.55 -42.07
CA SER A 31 -9.86 -22.86 -41.93
C SER A 31 -11.26 -22.72 -41.34
N THR A 32 -12.22 -22.74 -42.25
CA THR A 32 -13.60 -23.15 -42.06
C THR A 32 -13.68 -24.47 -41.30
N ARG A 33 -14.48 -24.53 -40.24
CA ARG A 33 -15.26 -25.75 -40.01
C ARG A 33 -16.67 -25.43 -39.56
N ALA A 34 -17.56 -25.86 -40.44
CA ALA A 34 -18.99 -25.68 -40.42
C ALA A 34 -19.64 -26.19 -39.12
N ARG A 35 -20.63 -25.41 -38.66
CA ARG A 35 -21.73 -25.90 -37.85
C ARG A 35 -22.61 -26.79 -38.74
N SER A 36 -22.76 -28.06 -38.40
CA SER A 36 -23.92 -28.84 -38.82
C SER A 36 -24.96 -28.79 -37.70
N PRO A 37 -26.19 -28.31 -37.94
CA PRO A 37 -27.32 -28.57 -37.08
C PRO A 37 -28.14 -29.74 -37.62
N THR A 38 -28.94 -30.34 -36.73
CA THR A 38 -30.10 -31.22 -36.98
C THR A 38 -29.90 -32.68 -36.61
N GLN A 39 -30.33 -33.03 -35.40
CA GLN A 39 -31.25 -34.15 -35.18
C GLN A 39 -31.97 -34.01 -33.83
N PRO A 40 -33.32 -34.08 -33.80
CA PRO A 40 -34.05 -34.75 -32.72
C PRO A 40 -35.10 -35.73 -33.29
N PRO A 41 -35.84 -36.51 -32.48
CA PRO A 41 -35.55 -37.13 -31.17
C PRO A 41 -35.75 -38.67 -31.21
N GLY A 42 -35.26 -39.39 -30.19
CA GLY A 42 -35.57 -40.81 -29.96
C GLY A 42 -35.51 -41.16 -28.47
N PRO A 43 -36.37 -42.07 -27.96
CA PRO A 43 -36.87 -42.04 -26.59
C PRO A 43 -35.91 -42.56 -25.51
N GLN A 44 -36.15 -42.01 -24.32
CA GLN A 44 -35.46 -42.17 -23.05
C GLN A 44 -35.29 -43.62 -22.59
N VAL A 45 -34.06 -43.98 -22.20
CA VAL A 45 -33.80 -44.94 -21.11
C VAL A 45 -32.69 -44.35 -20.22
N LEU A 46 -33.07 -43.90 -19.03
CA LEU A 46 -32.20 -43.54 -17.89
C LEU A 46 -32.35 -44.70 -16.85
N PRO A 47 -31.44 -44.94 -15.87
CA PRO A 47 -30.19 -44.26 -15.55
C PRO A 47 -29.00 -45.20 -15.23
N ASP A 48 -27.78 -44.82 -15.62
CA ASP A 48 -26.60 -45.03 -14.76
C ASP A 48 -25.67 -43.84 -15.00
N ALA A 49 -25.85 -42.81 -14.18
CA ALA A 49 -25.05 -41.60 -14.24
C ALA A 49 -23.79 -41.82 -13.40
N PRO A 50 -22.57 -41.70 -13.96
CA PRO A 50 -21.41 -41.49 -13.12
C PRO A 50 -21.59 -40.16 -12.38
N GLN A 51 -21.58 -40.24 -11.04
CA GLN A 51 -21.70 -39.10 -10.15
C GLN A 51 -20.78 -37.94 -10.59
N PRO A 52 -21.26 -36.70 -10.63
CA PRO A 52 -20.38 -35.56 -10.81
C PRO A 52 -19.46 -35.46 -9.60
N GLU A 53 -18.17 -35.68 -9.81
CA GLU A 53 -17.15 -35.44 -8.79
C GLU A 53 -17.35 -34.04 -8.19
N PRO A 54 -17.26 -33.88 -6.86
CA PRO A 54 -17.48 -32.61 -6.21
C PRO A 54 -16.46 -31.61 -6.77
N ARG A 55 -16.93 -30.65 -7.57
CA ARG A 55 -16.13 -29.49 -7.98
C ARG A 55 -15.61 -28.84 -6.71
N ALA A 56 -14.33 -29.03 -6.44
CA ALA A 56 -13.63 -28.36 -5.37
C ALA A 56 -13.88 -26.85 -5.52
N LEU A 57 -14.60 -26.28 -4.55
CA LEU A 57 -14.85 -24.85 -4.50
C LEU A 57 -13.51 -24.12 -4.62
N PRO A 58 -13.40 -23.05 -5.42
CA PRO A 58 -12.15 -22.30 -5.51
C PRO A 58 -11.80 -21.80 -4.11
N THR A 59 -10.75 -22.37 -3.53
CA THR A 59 -10.26 -21.90 -2.23
C THR A 59 -9.91 -20.42 -2.36
N PRO A 60 -10.25 -19.57 -1.38
CA PRO A 60 -9.93 -18.16 -1.44
C PRO A 60 -8.43 -18.01 -1.62
N LYS A 61 -8.02 -17.38 -2.73
CA LYS A 61 -6.63 -17.16 -3.09
C LYS A 61 -5.96 -16.46 -1.92
N LYS A 62 -5.16 -17.19 -1.12
CA LYS A 62 -4.41 -16.62 0.00
C LYS A 62 -3.62 -15.46 -0.57
N ARG A 63 -3.88 -14.24 -0.07
CA ARG A 63 -3.12 -13.06 -0.47
C ARG A 63 -1.67 -13.33 -0.07
N VAL A 64 -0.85 -13.68 -1.04
CA VAL A 64 0.59 -13.85 -0.81
C VAL A 64 1.10 -12.47 -0.38
N GLY A 65 1.70 -12.41 0.82
CA GLY A 65 2.20 -11.16 1.37
C GLY A 65 3.20 -10.48 0.42
N ASN A 66 3.24 -9.15 0.45
CA ASN A 66 4.29 -8.40 -0.22
C ASN A 66 5.65 -8.77 0.36
N LEU A 67 6.68 -8.75 -0.48
CA LEU A 67 8.06 -8.98 -0.05
C LEU A 67 8.50 -7.91 0.95
N ASP A 68 9.19 -8.34 2.00
CA ASP A 68 9.80 -7.44 2.97
C ASP A 68 10.96 -6.64 2.34
N ARG A 69 11.40 -5.56 3.01
CA ARG A 69 12.45 -4.66 2.53
C ARG A 69 13.72 -5.42 2.13
N ASP A 70 14.20 -6.31 2.98
CA ASP A 70 15.44 -7.05 2.74
C ASP A 70 15.28 -8.08 1.63
N GLN A 71 14.09 -8.69 1.52
CA GLN A 71 13.76 -9.59 0.41
C GLN A 71 13.73 -8.85 -0.93
N ARG A 72 13.17 -7.63 -0.97
CA ARG A 72 13.19 -6.78 -2.16
C ARG A 72 14.61 -6.34 -2.52
N LEU A 73 15.42 -6.00 -1.52
CA LEU A 73 16.83 -5.68 -1.73
C LEU A 73 17.57 -6.87 -2.33
N ARG A 74 17.41 -8.08 -1.77
CA ARG A 74 18.02 -9.31 -2.29
C ARG A 74 17.60 -9.61 -3.73
N VAL A 75 16.31 -9.45 -4.06
CA VAL A 75 15.81 -9.64 -5.44
C VAL A 75 16.42 -8.64 -6.40
N ARG A 76 16.57 -7.37 -6.00
CA ARG A 76 17.21 -6.33 -6.82
C ARG A 76 18.70 -6.60 -7.01
N THR A 77 19.44 -6.92 -5.95
CA THR A 77 20.86 -7.32 -6.06
C THR A 77 21.04 -8.48 -7.03
N LEU A 78 20.18 -9.53 -6.97
CA LEU A 78 20.24 -10.63 -7.92
C LEU A 78 19.93 -10.20 -9.37
N ARG A 79 19.10 -9.17 -9.55
CA ARG A 79 18.75 -8.67 -10.88
C ARG A 79 19.80 -7.73 -11.45
N ASP A 80 20.24 -6.76 -10.65
CA ASP A 80 21.05 -5.62 -11.07
C ASP A 80 22.54 -5.96 -11.03
N ASP A 81 23.02 -6.61 -9.96
CA ASP A 81 24.44 -6.95 -9.80
C ASP A 81 24.80 -8.29 -10.45
N ALA A 82 23.93 -9.30 -10.31
CA ALA A 82 24.18 -10.65 -10.86
C ALA A 82 23.56 -10.86 -12.25
N GLY A 83 22.69 -9.96 -12.73
CA GLY A 83 22.09 -10.04 -14.07
C GLY A 83 21.05 -11.16 -14.25
N TRP A 84 20.52 -11.74 -13.18
CA TRP A 84 19.65 -12.92 -13.30
C TRP A 84 18.29 -12.58 -13.90
N THR A 85 17.71 -13.54 -14.63
CA THR A 85 16.34 -13.43 -15.14
C THR A 85 15.31 -13.63 -14.03
N TYR A 86 14.10 -13.10 -14.19
CA TYR A 86 13.04 -13.28 -13.19
C TYR A 86 12.69 -14.75 -12.95
N ALA A 87 12.79 -15.59 -13.99
CA ALA A 87 12.61 -17.03 -13.86
C ALA A 87 13.71 -17.66 -12.98
N ALA A 88 14.98 -17.35 -13.22
CA ALA A 88 16.09 -17.84 -12.39
C ALA A 88 15.97 -17.39 -10.92
N ILE A 89 15.58 -16.13 -10.70
CA ILE A 89 15.34 -15.60 -9.36
C ILE A 89 14.18 -16.34 -8.68
N SER A 90 13.09 -16.62 -9.40
CA SER A 90 11.96 -17.37 -8.86
C SER A 90 12.33 -18.78 -8.44
N SER A 91 13.11 -19.49 -9.26
CA SER A 91 13.58 -20.83 -8.95
C SER A 91 14.51 -20.86 -7.73
N LYS A 92 15.31 -19.82 -7.53
CA LYS A 92 16.27 -19.76 -6.41
C LYS A 92 15.65 -19.28 -5.09
N THR A 93 14.71 -18.35 -5.15
CA THR A 93 14.14 -17.68 -3.96
C THR A 93 12.78 -18.24 -3.55
N GLY A 94 12.07 -18.93 -4.45
CA GLY A 94 10.69 -19.39 -4.23
C GLY A 94 9.65 -18.27 -4.34
N PHE A 95 10.05 -17.04 -4.66
CA PHE A 95 9.11 -15.93 -4.86
C PHE A 95 8.42 -16.02 -6.21
N THR A 96 7.17 -15.56 -6.26
CA THR A 96 6.41 -15.55 -7.50
C THR A 96 6.96 -14.51 -8.47
N TYR A 97 6.78 -14.75 -9.77
CA TYR A 97 7.19 -13.82 -10.83
C TYR A 97 6.64 -12.40 -10.61
N ARG A 98 5.37 -12.27 -10.18
CA ARG A 98 4.75 -10.97 -9.88
C ARG A 98 5.42 -10.26 -8.71
N GLN A 99 5.80 -10.97 -7.66
CA GLN A 99 6.52 -10.38 -6.52
C GLN A 99 7.91 -9.88 -6.93
N ILE A 100 8.60 -10.65 -7.78
CA ILE A 100 9.92 -10.28 -8.31
C ILE A 100 9.81 -9.05 -9.20
N GLN A 101 8.88 -9.05 -10.16
CA GLN A 101 8.61 -7.91 -11.03
C GLN A 101 8.25 -6.66 -10.20
N HIS A 102 7.38 -6.80 -9.20
CA HIS A 102 7.01 -5.72 -8.30
C HIS A 102 8.22 -5.20 -7.51
N ALA A 103 9.11 -6.07 -7.03
CA ALA A 103 10.30 -5.68 -6.30
C ALA A 103 11.31 -4.91 -7.16
N CYS A 104 11.48 -5.29 -8.43
CA CYS A 104 12.34 -4.57 -9.36
C CYS A 104 11.74 -3.21 -9.75
N THR A 105 10.47 -3.18 -10.13
CA THR A 105 9.80 -1.98 -10.65
C THR A 105 9.54 -0.89 -9.61
N ASN A 106 9.24 -1.25 -8.37
CA ASN A 106 8.88 -0.28 -7.34
C ASN A 106 10.06 0.02 -6.40
N PRO A 107 10.30 1.28 -6.00
CA PRO A 107 11.40 1.65 -5.11
C PRO A 107 11.38 0.87 -3.80
N ILE A 108 12.56 0.52 -3.28
CA ILE A 108 12.68 -0.09 -1.95
C ILE A 108 12.15 0.92 -0.93
N PRO A 109 11.21 0.52 -0.05
CA PRO A 109 10.71 1.40 0.99
C PRO A 109 11.87 1.92 1.85
N PRO A 110 11.87 3.20 2.24
CA PRO A 110 12.83 3.69 3.22
C PRO A 110 12.76 2.82 4.48
N ALA A 111 13.89 2.65 5.16
CA ALA A 111 13.88 1.99 6.46
C ALA A 111 12.82 2.66 7.34
N PRO A 112 12.04 1.90 8.13
CA PRO A 112 11.10 2.52 9.05
C PRO A 112 11.91 3.46 9.93
N GLY A 113 11.69 4.77 9.77
CA GLY A 113 12.34 5.76 10.62
C GLY A 113 12.03 5.42 12.07
N THR A 114 12.97 5.68 12.98
CA THR A 114 12.73 5.60 14.42
C THR A 114 11.49 6.43 14.69
N ARG A 115 10.35 5.76 14.89
CA ARG A 115 9.12 6.42 15.30
C ARG A 115 9.49 7.04 16.63
N ARG A 116 9.65 8.37 16.69
CA ARG A 116 9.79 9.06 17.97
C ARG A 116 8.57 8.62 18.78
N GLY A 117 8.80 7.83 19.82
CA GLY A 117 7.74 7.40 20.71
C GLY A 117 6.97 8.64 21.13
N ASN A 118 5.64 8.56 21.20
CA ASN A 118 4.85 9.67 21.73
C ASN A 118 5.45 10.01 23.10
N ALA A 119 5.86 11.26 23.29
CA ALA A 119 6.49 11.69 24.53
C ALA A 119 5.59 11.30 25.71
N THR A 120 6.08 10.44 26.59
CA THR A 120 5.33 10.00 27.77
C THR A 120 5.31 11.15 28.77
N VAL A 121 4.12 11.45 29.31
CA VAL A 121 3.99 12.42 30.42
C VAL A 121 4.62 11.82 31.66
N GLU A 122 5.45 12.60 32.35
CA GLU A 122 6.07 12.24 33.62
C GLU A 122 4.98 11.91 34.68
N PRO A 123 5.20 10.93 35.60
CA PRO A 123 4.16 10.48 36.53
C PRO A 123 3.59 11.57 37.46
N GLU A 124 4.41 12.48 37.99
CA GLU A 124 3.97 13.61 38.82
C GLU A 124 3.10 14.58 38.01
N ASP A 125 3.51 14.89 36.79
CA ASP A 125 2.74 15.73 35.86
C ASP A 125 1.40 15.09 35.47
N ARG A 126 1.34 13.76 35.47
CA ARG A 126 0.13 12.97 35.24
C ARG A 126 -0.88 13.12 36.37
N GLU A 127 -0.43 13.05 37.61
CA GLU A 127 -1.27 13.24 38.79
C GLU A 127 -1.81 14.67 38.83
N ARG A 128 -0.94 15.66 38.62
CA ARG A 128 -1.32 17.07 38.51
C ARG A 128 -2.35 17.32 37.42
N LEU A 129 -2.18 16.72 36.24
CA LEU A 129 -3.14 16.81 35.14
C LEU A 129 -4.49 16.18 35.51
N THR A 130 -4.48 15.05 36.20
CA THR A 130 -5.67 14.30 36.63
C THR A 130 -6.44 15.07 37.70
N GLU A 131 -5.75 15.62 38.70
CA GLU A 131 -6.32 16.44 39.76
C GLU A 131 -6.92 17.73 39.21
N TRP A 132 -6.18 18.45 38.36
CA TRP A 132 -6.69 19.64 37.69
C TRP A 132 -7.92 19.32 36.83
N TYR A 133 -7.88 18.23 36.06
CA TYR A 133 -9.01 17.83 35.24
C TYR A 133 -10.23 17.45 36.10
N ALA A 134 -10.04 16.79 37.24
CA ALA A 134 -11.10 16.46 38.19
C ALA A 134 -11.73 17.71 38.82
N ALA A 135 -10.92 18.69 39.20
CA ALA A 135 -11.37 19.95 39.81
C ALA A 135 -12.17 20.83 38.82
N ASN A 136 -11.83 20.78 37.53
CA ASN A 136 -12.47 21.60 36.50
C ASN A 136 -13.54 20.80 35.72
N SER A 137 -14.72 20.60 36.30
CA SER A 137 -15.85 19.92 35.60
C SER A 137 -16.27 20.63 34.30
N GLY A 138 -16.09 21.95 34.24
CA GLY A 138 -16.40 22.77 33.06
C GLY A 138 -15.58 22.44 31.81
N ILE A 139 -14.45 21.74 31.90
CA ILE A 139 -13.65 21.34 30.72
C ILE A 139 -13.92 19.90 30.26
N HIS A 140 -14.75 19.13 30.99
CA HIS A 140 -14.99 17.72 30.67
C HIS A 140 -15.69 17.51 29.33
N HIS A 141 -16.43 18.51 28.86
CA HIS A 141 -17.10 18.49 27.56
C HIS A 141 -16.18 18.93 26.41
N VAL A 142 -15.03 19.54 26.73
CA VAL A 142 -14.09 20.06 25.73
C VAL A 142 -13.38 18.89 25.07
N PRO A 143 -13.37 18.79 23.72
CA PRO A 143 -12.68 17.72 23.04
C PRO A 143 -11.18 17.77 23.36
N TRP A 144 -10.55 16.62 23.61
CA TRP A 144 -9.16 16.55 24.07
C TRP A 144 -8.13 17.24 23.14
N ARG A 145 -8.46 17.40 21.87
CA ARG A 145 -7.68 18.20 20.90
C ARG A 145 -7.54 19.67 21.30
N SER A 146 -8.48 20.21 22.08
CA SER A 146 -8.48 21.60 22.54
C SER A 146 -7.96 21.75 23.96
N LEU A 147 -7.59 20.66 24.66
CA LEU A 147 -7.15 20.73 26.05
C LEU A 147 -5.89 21.59 26.23
N GLN A 148 -4.99 21.60 25.26
CA GLN A 148 -3.75 22.37 25.33
C GLN A 148 -3.97 23.87 25.55
N THR A 149 -5.16 24.41 25.18
CA THR A 149 -5.54 25.81 25.41
C THR A 149 -5.92 26.09 26.87
N PHE A 150 -6.50 25.11 27.56
CA PHE A 150 -7.06 25.27 28.91
C PHE A 150 -6.13 24.77 30.01
N VAL A 151 -5.28 23.80 29.69
CA VAL A 151 -4.32 23.19 30.61
C VAL A 151 -3.38 24.24 31.22
N PRO A 152 -2.96 24.08 32.49
CA PRO A 152 -1.98 24.95 33.14
C PRO A 152 -0.72 25.13 32.29
N PRO A 153 -0.09 26.31 32.31
CA PRO A 153 1.07 26.62 31.47
C PRO A 153 2.20 25.59 31.61
N ASP A 154 2.39 25.05 32.80
CA ASP A 154 3.41 24.06 33.15
C ASP A 154 3.25 22.71 32.44
N LEU A 155 2.07 22.41 31.90
CA LEU A 155 1.75 21.14 31.23
C LEU A 155 1.52 21.31 29.71
N ARG A 156 1.67 22.53 29.17
CA ARG A 156 1.41 22.85 27.75
C ARG A 156 2.47 22.35 26.78
N HIS A 157 3.65 21.99 27.28
CA HIS A 157 4.75 21.43 26.48
C HIS A 157 4.48 19.99 26.03
N TYR A 158 3.57 19.28 26.70
CA TYR A 158 3.16 17.95 26.29
C TYR A 158 2.29 17.96 25.04
N THR A 159 2.51 16.97 24.18
CA THR A 159 1.70 16.79 22.98
C THR A 159 0.27 16.35 23.35
N ILE A 160 -0.71 16.70 22.52
CA ILE A 160 -2.11 16.26 22.66
C ILE A 160 -2.26 14.74 22.91
N PRO A 161 -1.60 13.83 22.16
CA PRO A 161 -1.71 12.41 22.42
C PRO A 161 -1.10 12.00 23.77
N ALA A 162 -0.08 12.69 24.27
CA ALA A 162 0.50 12.46 25.58
C ALA A 162 -0.49 12.82 26.70
N LEU A 163 -1.06 14.02 26.65
CA LEU A 163 -2.10 14.48 27.59
C LEU A 163 -3.34 13.59 27.56
N SER A 164 -3.77 13.19 26.36
CA SER A 164 -4.89 12.25 26.18
C SER A 164 -4.62 10.89 26.83
N THR A 165 -3.41 10.36 26.63
CA THR A 165 -3.01 9.06 27.20
C THR A 165 -2.89 9.16 28.72
N ALA A 166 -2.43 10.30 29.24
CA ALA A 166 -2.37 10.59 30.67
C ALA A 166 -3.75 10.63 31.33
N LEU A 167 -4.70 11.37 30.76
CA LEU A 167 -6.09 11.41 31.23
C LEU A 167 -6.78 10.05 31.13
N GLN A 168 -6.51 9.30 30.05
CA GLN A 168 -7.06 7.96 29.88
C GLN A 168 -6.50 6.98 30.92
N SER A 169 -5.21 7.06 31.27
CA SER A 169 -4.66 6.28 32.38
C SER A 169 -5.25 6.67 33.74
N GLY A 170 -5.66 7.94 33.91
CA GLY A 170 -6.39 8.42 35.09
C GLY A 170 -7.88 8.05 35.13
N GLY A 171 -8.40 7.33 34.12
CA GLY A 171 -9.78 6.85 34.09
C GLY A 171 -10.79 7.76 33.39
N PHE A 172 -10.36 8.89 32.82
CA PHE A 172 -11.27 9.80 32.11
C PHE A 172 -11.57 9.34 30.68
N GLN A 173 -12.81 9.54 30.25
CA GLN A 173 -13.28 9.19 28.91
C GLN A 173 -13.20 10.38 27.96
N ARG A 174 -13.00 10.10 26.67
CA ARG A 174 -12.98 11.11 25.61
C ARG A 174 -14.37 11.70 25.42
N PRO A 175 -14.58 13.02 25.60
CA PRO A 175 -15.85 13.65 25.28
C PRO A 175 -16.14 13.50 23.78
N GLY A 176 -17.29 12.90 23.46
CA GLY A 176 -17.73 12.63 22.08
C GLY A 176 -17.08 11.42 21.40
N GLY A 177 -16.30 10.60 22.13
CA GLY A 177 -15.60 9.43 21.61
C GLY A 177 -16.44 8.15 21.49
N GLY A 178 -17.73 8.25 21.16
CA GLY A 178 -18.60 7.10 20.95
C GLY A 178 -18.45 6.50 19.56
N ARG A 179 -17.33 5.85 19.25
CA ARG A 179 -17.25 4.79 18.21
C ARG A 179 -16.12 3.79 18.51
N GLY A 180 -16.51 2.72 19.21
CA GLY A 180 -16.02 1.33 19.07
C GLY A 180 -14.52 1.07 18.99
N ARG A 181 -13.95 0.57 20.09
CA ARG A 181 -13.18 -0.68 20.09
C ARG A 181 -13.36 -1.35 21.45
N GLY A 182 -14.23 -2.36 21.50
CA GLY A 182 -14.21 -3.34 22.59
C GLY A 182 -12.85 -4.01 22.61
N ARG A 183 -12.06 -3.70 23.64
CA ARG A 183 -10.90 -4.49 24.03
C ARG A 183 -11.46 -5.64 24.87
N GLY A 184 -11.63 -6.80 24.24
CA GLY A 184 -11.98 -8.04 24.93
C GLY A 184 -10.99 -8.28 26.05
N GLY A 185 -11.49 -8.42 27.27
CA GLY A 185 -10.74 -8.81 28.45
C GLY A 185 -11.24 -10.16 28.93
N GLY A 186 -10.28 -10.99 29.37
CA GLY A 186 -10.50 -12.16 30.22
C GLY A 186 -10.99 -13.39 29.50
#